data_AF-A0A385U090-F1
#
_entry.id   AF-A0A385U090-F1
#
_cell.length_a   1.000
_cell.length_b   1.000
_cell.length_c   1.000
_cell.angle_alpha   90.00
_cell.angle_beta   90.00
_cell.angle_gamma   90.00
#
_symmetry.space_group_name_H-M   'P 1'
#
loop_
_entity.id
_entity.type
_entity.pdbx_description
1 polymer ?
#
loop_
_entity_poly.entity_id
_entity_poly.type
_entity_poly.pdbx_seq_one_letter_code
_entity_poly.pdbx_strand_id
1 'polypeptide(L)'
;MAGNHGRWQHDGSESQKKELSGGLADHLLGVAFEKRKLAKDHIQQVYDSVPAKYHKHIRILSQKEKIWDKDFFLTDEQRRRGLHSYHSKTFVETFRPYVDVEGRITEMIDVHQEHDSGYTLETYADQIGTHWVIECVFDGLNKKGQPVKTRDRAVIGFGGTGVDATNPIENATTSAVGRSLAQAGYGCIGSGLTSFEDMFIDISRQKALEDLNNERKSRVMNQNDRGDVQDLDRDFSRMTKQTCEPDDPVKMKNSLINQLIHLTKGFDQTYVKNRISQLLKVTFNGRFNSLEVGQLRLVEMYFKQEIEDQQVS
;
A
#
# COMPACT_ATOMS: atom_id res chain seq x y z
N MET A 1 -29.25 15.38 35.30
CA MET A 1 -29.08 15.53 33.84
C MET A 1 -28.93 14.13 33.26
N ALA A 2 -29.96 13.66 32.53
CA ALA A 2 -30.04 12.30 32.02
C ALA A 2 -29.27 12.19 30.69
N GLY A 3 -28.29 11.30 30.63
CA GLY A 3 -27.48 11.05 29.45
C GLY A 3 -28.27 10.25 28.42
N ASN A 4 -28.44 10.84 27.24
CA ASN A 4 -29.10 10.24 26.09
C ASN A 4 -28.15 9.23 25.42
N HIS A 5 -28.29 7.94 25.73
CA HIS A 5 -27.56 6.87 25.04
C HIS A 5 -28.19 6.63 23.66
N GLY A 6 -27.57 7.19 22.63
CA GLY A 6 -27.89 6.94 21.23
C GLY A 6 -27.77 5.45 20.92
N ARG A 7 -28.91 4.80 20.72
CA ARG A 7 -29.06 3.41 20.30
C ARG A 7 -28.72 3.35 18.82
N TRP A 8 -27.51 2.91 18.49
CA TRP A 8 -27.11 2.61 17.11
C TRP A 8 -27.99 1.46 16.60
N GLN A 9 -28.98 1.78 15.76
CA GLN A 9 -29.71 0.79 15.00
C GLN A 9 -28.79 0.31 13.88
N HIS A 10 -28.21 -0.89 14.06
CA HIS A 10 -27.59 -1.62 12.96
C HIS A 10 -28.69 -2.06 12.01
N ASP A 11 -28.73 -1.46 10.83
CA ASP A 11 -29.69 -1.79 9.78
C ASP A 11 -29.48 -3.24 9.32
N GLY A 12 -30.51 -4.04 9.57
CA GLY A 12 -30.45 -5.50 9.68
C GLY A 12 -30.55 -6.23 8.35
N SER A 13 -29.49 -6.21 7.56
CA SER A 13 -29.25 -7.23 6.53
C SER A 13 -28.09 -8.13 6.93
N GLU A 14 -28.20 -8.81 8.08
CA GLU A 14 -27.40 -10.00 8.37
C GLU A 14 -27.75 -11.08 7.34
N SER A 15 -27.13 -10.99 6.17
CA SER A 15 -27.09 -12.10 5.23
C SER A 15 -26.51 -13.29 5.98
N GLN A 16 -27.36 -14.28 6.27
CA GLN A 16 -26.96 -15.48 7.01
C GLN A 16 -25.71 -16.07 6.37
N LYS A 17 -24.58 -15.97 7.07
CA LYS A 17 -23.31 -16.50 6.58
C LYS A 17 -23.48 -18.00 6.44
N LYS A 18 -23.24 -18.51 5.23
CA LYS A 18 -23.26 -19.95 5.00
C LYS A 18 -22.04 -20.57 5.69
N GLU A 19 -22.26 -21.73 6.30
CA GLU A 19 -21.16 -22.54 6.83
C GLU A 19 -20.30 -23.05 5.67
N LEU A 20 -18.98 -23.04 5.86
CA LEU A 20 -18.05 -23.60 4.89
C LEU A 20 -18.08 -25.13 4.97
N SER A 21 -18.68 -25.79 3.99
CA SER A 21 -18.84 -27.25 3.95
C SER A 21 -18.61 -27.85 2.56
N GLY A 22 -18.52 -29.19 2.50
CA GLY A 22 -18.35 -29.97 1.26
C GLY A 22 -17.01 -29.74 0.56
N GLY A 23 -16.96 -30.02 -0.75
CA GLY A 23 -15.70 -29.96 -1.52
C GLY A 23 -15.03 -28.58 -1.57
N LEU A 24 -15.79 -27.49 -1.34
CA LEU A 24 -15.20 -26.16 -1.21
C LEU A 24 -14.40 -26.02 0.10
N ALA A 25 -14.90 -26.59 1.20
CA ALA A 25 -14.18 -26.60 2.47
C ALA A 25 -12.86 -27.35 2.33
N ASP A 26 -12.88 -28.53 1.72
CA ASP A 26 -11.69 -29.34 1.48
C ASP A 26 -10.67 -28.61 0.59
N HIS A 27 -11.14 -27.93 -0.45
CA HIS A 27 -10.29 -27.12 -1.31
C HIS A 27 -9.62 -25.97 -0.56
N LEU A 28 -10.38 -25.15 0.19
CA LEU A 28 -9.82 -24.02 0.93
C LEU A 28 -8.87 -24.47 2.05
N LEU A 29 -9.16 -25.59 2.71
CA LEU A 29 -8.27 -26.19 3.70
C LEU A 29 -6.98 -26.72 3.06
N GLY A 30 -7.06 -27.33 1.87
CA GLY A 30 -5.88 -27.74 1.11
C GLY A 30 -4.98 -26.55 0.74
N VAL A 31 -5.58 -25.47 0.22
CA VAL A 31 -4.84 -24.23 -0.09
C VAL A 31 -4.21 -23.62 1.16
N ALA A 32 -4.94 -23.57 2.27
CA ALA A 32 -4.42 -23.05 3.53
C ALA A 32 -3.27 -23.90 4.07
N PHE A 33 -3.36 -25.23 3.98
CA PHE A 33 -2.31 -26.14 4.39
C PHE A 33 -1.03 -25.93 3.57
N GLU A 34 -1.12 -25.90 2.24
CA GLU A 34 0.01 -25.65 1.35
C GLU A 34 0.69 -24.30 1.65
N LYS A 35 -0.10 -23.22 1.79
CA LYS A 35 0.44 -21.90 2.12
C LYS A 35 1.17 -21.87 3.47
N ARG A 36 0.60 -22.53 4.50
CA ARG A 36 1.25 -22.62 5.81
C ARG A 36 2.51 -23.47 5.79
N LYS A 37 2.52 -24.55 5.01
CA LYS A 37 3.70 -25.39 4.79
C LYS A 37 4.82 -24.59 4.14
N LEU A 38 4.53 -23.90 3.03
CA LEU A 38 5.49 -23.02 2.36
C LEU A 38 6.02 -21.92 3.29
N ALA A 39 5.16 -21.32 4.11
CA ALA A 39 5.57 -20.31 5.09
C ALA A 39 6.52 -20.90 6.15
N LYS A 40 6.24 -22.11 6.65
CA LYS A 40 7.10 -22.82 7.60
C LYS A 40 8.46 -23.17 6.98
N ASP A 41 8.45 -23.72 5.77
CA ASP A 41 9.67 -24.09 5.05
C ASP A 41 10.52 -22.84 4.76
N HIS A 42 9.86 -21.72 4.41
CA HIS A 42 10.53 -20.44 4.23
C HIS A 42 11.18 -19.95 5.53
N ILE A 43 10.48 -19.98 6.68
CA ILE A 43 11.07 -19.61 7.97
C ILE A 43 12.34 -20.43 8.24
N GLN A 44 12.29 -21.75 8.03
CA GLN A 44 13.47 -22.61 8.22
C GLN A 44 14.62 -22.18 7.31
N GLN A 45 14.36 -21.95 6.02
CA GLN A 45 15.37 -21.49 5.06
C GLN A 45 16.02 -20.15 5.48
N VAL A 46 15.28 -19.26 6.15
CA VAL A 46 15.85 -18.01 6.68
C VAL A 46 16.84 -18.29 7.80
N TYR A 47 16.45 -19.12 8.78
CA TYR A 47 17.35 -19.48 9.87
C TYR A 47 18.59 -20.24 9.38
N ASP A 48 18.46 -21.03 8.32
CA ASP A 48 19.57 -21.76 7.70
C ASP A 48 20.52 -20.83 6.92
N SER A 49 20.01 -19.74 6.34
CA SER A 49 20.79 -18.84 5.45
C SER A 49 21.35 -17.60 6.16
N VAL A 50 20.71 -17.12 7.22
CA VAL A 50 21.15 -15.96 7.99
C VAL A 50 22.19 -16.40 9.03
N PRO A 51 23.35 -15.72 9.17
CA PRO A 51 24.31 -16.03 10.21
C PRO A 51 23.69 -16.01 11.62
N ALA A 52 24.07 -16.99 12.45
CA ALA A 52 23.47 -17.20 13.78
C ALA A 52 23.52 -15.96 14.69
N LYS A 53 24.56 -15.12 14.58
CA LYS A 53 24.69 -13.88 15.34
C LYS A 53 23.54 -12.89 15.11
N TYR A 54 22.86 -12.97 13.96
CA TYR A 54 21.75 -12.09 13.60
C TYR A 54 20.37 -12.70 13.87
N HIS A 55 20.27 -13.97 14.30
CA HIS A 55 18.99 -14.64 14.53
C HIS A 55 18.11 -13.92 15.58
N LYS A 56 18.73 -13.24 16.55
CA LYS A 56 18.02 -12.43 17.57
C LYS A 56 17.22 -11.26 16.99
N HIS A 57 17.52 -10.85 15.76
CA HIS A 57 16.86 -9.76 15.03
C HIS A 57 15.77 -10.24 14.07
N ILE A 58 15.57 -11.56 13.96
CA ILE A 58 14.49 -12.14 13.16
C ILE A 58 13.20 -12.07 13.97
N ARG A 59 12.19 -11.39 13.41
CA ARG A 59 10.82 -11.30 13.91
C ARG A 59 9.92 -12.14 13.01
N ILE A 60 9.00 -12.88 13.62
CA ILE A 60 8.02 -13.69 12.90
C ILE A 60 6.70 -12.93 12.92
N LEU A 61 6.32 -12.38 11.76
CA LEU A 61 5.15 -11.51 11.63
C LEU A 61 3.98 -12.29 11.05
N SER A 62 2.81 -12.17 11.68
CA SER A 62 1.57 -12.76 11.16
C SER A 62 1.10 -11.99 9.94
N GLN A 63 0.72 -12.72 8.88
CA GLN A 63 0.16 -12.17 7.66
C GLN A 63 -1.11 -12.93 7.27
N LYS A 64 -2.20 -12.19 7.05
CA LYS A 64 -3.45 -12.74 6.53
C LYS A 64 -3.45 -12.62 5.01
N GLU A 65 -3.40 -13.75 4.32
CA GLU A 65 -3.49 -13.81 2.86
C GLU A 65 -4.90 -14.19 2.43
N LYS A 66 -5.51 -13.39 1.56
CA LYS A 66 -6.84 -13.69 1.02
C LYS A 66 -6.77 -14.94 0.14
N ILE A 67 -7.64 -15.90 0.39
CA ILE A 67 -7.77 -17.13 -0.41
C ILE A 67 -9.14 -17.25 -1.07
N TRP A 68 -10.13 -16.44 -0.66
CA TRP A 68 -11.47 -16.46 -1.25
C TRP A 68 -12.21 -15.12 -1.09
N ASP A 69 -13.10 -14.79 -2.02
CA ASP A 69 -13.91 -13.55 -2.08
C ASP A 69 -15.33 -13.73 -1.51
N LYS A 70 -15.48 -14.62 -0.52
CA LYS A 70 -16.68 -14.75 0.31
C LYS A 70 -16.26 -15.02 1.73
N ASP A 71 -17.04 -14.57 2.70
CA ASP A 71 -16.89 -15.00 4.09
C ASP A 71 -17.81 -16.18 4.38
N PHE A 72 -17.38 -17.02 5.31
CA PHE A 72 -18.13 -18.18 5.76
C PHE A 72 -18.17 -18.21 7.28
N PHE A 73 -19.19 -18.88 7.82
CA PHE A 73 -19.10 -19.37 9.19
C PHE A 73 -18.10 -20.53 9.22
N LEU A 74 -17.03 -20.37 10.01
CA LEU A 74 -15.95 -21.35 10.13
C LEU A 74 -16.10 -22.17 11.41
N THR A 75 -15.90 -23.48 11.33
CA THR A 75 -15.82 -24.35 12.51
C THR A 75 -14.51 -24.12 13.28
N ASP A 76 -14.45 -24.55 14.55
CA ASP A 76 -13.23 -24.41 15.36
C ASP A 76 -12.05 -25.22 14.79
N GLU A 77 -12.33 -26.33 14.11
CA GLU A 77 -11.30 -27.07 13.39
C GLU A 77 -10.74 -26.25 12.22
N GLN A 78 -11.59 -25.65 11.40
CA GLN A 78 -11.16 -24.79 10.28
C GLN A 78 -10.33 -23.59 10.76
N ARG A 79 -10.74 -22.97 11.88
CA ARG A 79 -9.97 -21.88 12.52
C ARG A 79 -8.62 -22.35 13.03
N ARG A 80 -8.54 -23.50 13.72
CA ARG A 80 -7.26 -24.10 14.15
C ARG A 80 -6.33 -24.44 12.98
N ARG A 81 -6.91 -24.73 11.82
CA ARG A 81 -6.17 -24.93 10.56
C ARG A 81 -5.75 -23.63 9.88
N GLY A 82 -6.04 -22.47 10.47
CA GLY A 82 -5.52 -21.16 10.09
C GLY A 82 -6.45 -20.35 9.19
N LEU A 83 -7.71 -20.78 9.01
CA LEU A 83 -8.69 -20.03 8.26
C LEU A 83 -9.31 -18.91 9.10
N HIS A 84 -9.47 -17.74 8.49
CA HIS A 84 -10.13 -16.58 9.05
C HIS A 84 -11.14 -16.03 8.04
N SER A 85 -12.36 -15.70 8.47
CA SER A 85 -13.40 -15.16 7.58
C SER A 85 -13.97 -13.87 8.16
N TYR A 86 -13.83 -12.76 7.44
CA TYR A 86 -14.32 -11.44 7.84
C TYR A 86 -14.40 -10.50 6.62
N HIS A 87 -15.23 -9.45 6.70
CA HIS A 87 -15.47 -8.49 5.60
C HIS A 87 -15.70 -9.16 4.23
N SER A 88 -16.57 -10.17 4.18
CA SER A 88 -16.94 -10.88 2.94
C SER A 88 -15.76 -11.56 2.23
N LYS A 89 -14.71 -11.91 2.95
CA LYS A 89 -13.51 -12.60 2.43
C LYS A 89 -13.08 -13.70 3.39
N THR A 90 -12.38 -14.70 2.86
CA THR A 90 -11.69 -15.74 3.64
C THR A 90 -10.20 -15.64 3.41
N PHE A 91 -9.44 -15.78 4.49
CA PHE A 91 -8.01 -15.61 4.56
C PHE A 91 -7.38 -16.85 5.19
N VAL A 92 -6.12 -17.08 4.88
CA VAL A 92 -5.23 -17.94 5.67
C VAL A 92 -4.24 -17.06 6.43
N GLU A 93 -4.04 -17.36 7.70
CA GLU A 93 -2.96 -16.79 8.48
C GLU A 93 -1.67 -17.58 8.24
N THR A 94 -0.65 -16.86 7.80
CA THR A 94 0.72 -17.34 7.59
C THR A 94 1.67 -16.50 8.41
N PHE A 95 2.91 -16.97 8.55
CA PHE A 95 3.93 -16.26 9.29
C PHE A 95 5.12 -16.00 8.35
N ARG A 96 5.58 -14.75 8.32
CA ARG A 96 6.74 -14.36 7.51
C ARG A 96 7.86 -13.85 8.40
N PRO A 97 9.10 -14.32 8.17
CA PRO A 97 10.26 -13.81 8.87
C PRO A 97 10.62 -12.40 8.36
N TYR A 98 11.11 -11.57 9.26
CA TYR A 98 11.48 -10.18 9.02
C TYR A 98 12.70 -9.83 9.86
N VAL A 99 13.74 -9.25 9.26
CA VAL A 99 14.86 -8.68 10.03
C VAL A 99 14.51 -7.25 10.42
N ASP A 100 14.51 -6.98 11.73
CA ASP A 100 14.26 -5.64 12.25
C ASP A 100 15.38 -4.65 11.91
N VAL A 101 15.09 -3.36 12.07
CA VAL A 101 16.01 -2.27 11.72
C VAL A 101 17.29 -2.35 12.56
N GLU A 102 17.19 -2.77 13.82
CA GLU A 102 18.35 -3.00 14.70
C GLU A 102 19.28 -4.07 14.12
N GLY A 103 18.73 -5.16 13.59
CA GLY A 103 19.52 -6.20 12.91
C GLY A 103 20.22 -5.69 11.67
N ARG A 104 19.55 -4.84 10.86
CA ARG A 104 20.15 -4.23 9.67
C ARG A 104 21.30 -3.30 10.04
N ILE A 105 21.13 -2.49 11.08
CA ILE A 105 22.18 -1.61 11.61
C ILE A 105 23.35 -2.43 12.13
N THR A 106 23.08 -3.52 12.86
CA THR A 106 24.13 -4.40 13.41
C THR A 106 24.95 -5.04 12.29
N GLU A 107 24.30 -5.59 11.27
CA GLU A 107 24.98 -6.15 10.09
C GLU A 107 25.78 -5.09 9.32
N MET A 108 25.22 -3.89 9.17
CA MET A 108 25.90 -2.76 8.55
C MET A 108 27.17 -2.38 9.30
N ILE A 109 27.10 -2.23 10.63
CA ILE A 109 28.27 -1.93 11.47
C ILE A 109 29.33 -3.02 11.34
N ASP A 110 28.95 -4.28 11.42
CA ASP A 110 29.88 -5.41 11.31
C ASP A 110 30.66 -5.39 9.99
N VAL A 111 29.99 -5.15 8.86
CA VAL A 111 30.64 -5.04 7.54
C VAL A 111 31.61 -3.87 7.50
N HIS A 112 31.24 -2.71 8.04
CA HIS A 112 32.13 -1.54 8.03
C HIS A 112 33.36 -1.75 8.93
N GLN A 113 33.19 -2.43 10.07
CA GLN A 113 34.30 -2.81 10.94
C GLN A 113 35.23 -3.83 10.28
N GLU A 114 34.68 -4.83 9.58
CA GLU A 114 35.46 -5.83 8.84
C GLU A 114 36.34 -5.20 7.74
N HIS A 115 35.85 -4.12 7.13
CA HIS A 115 36.52 -3.44 6.01
C HIS A 115 37.29 -2.17 6.41
N ASP A 116 37.37 -1.84 7.70
CA ASP A 116 37.99 -0.60 8.22
C ASP A 116 37.52 0.66 7.46
N SER A 117 36.19 0.75 7.24
CA SER A 117 35.57 1.80 6.43
C SER A 117 34.54 2.59 7.23
N GLY A 118 34.44 3.89 6.95
CA GLY A 118 33.41 4.75 7.51
C GLY A 118 32.09 4.67 6.75
N TYR A 119 31.02 5.17 7.36
CA TYR A 119 29.72 5.35 6.72
C TYR A 119 29.05 6.63 7.20
N THR A 120 28.10 7.13 6.41
CA THR A 120 27.12 8.13 6.84
C THR A 120 25.71 7.59 6.68
N LEU A 121 24.86 7.93 7.64
CA LEU A 121 23.45 7.57 7.64
C LEU A 121 22.67 8.79 8.13
N GLU A 122 22.12 9.54 7.19
CA GLU A 122 21.49 10.82 7.45
C GLU A 122 19.99 10.72 7.19
N THR A 123 19.20 11.42 8.00
CA THR A 123 17.75 11.48 7.83
C THR A 123 17.26 12.91 7.81
N TYR A 124 16.29 13.20 6.96
CA TYR A 124 15.76 14.53 6.74
C TYR A 124 14.24 14.47 6.65
N ALA A 125 13.56 15.43 7.27
CA ALA A 125 12.15 15.66 6.99
C ALA A 125 12.02 16.44 5.68
N ASP A 126 11.08 16.01 4.82
CA ASP A 126 10.77 16.65 3.55
C ASP A 126 9.26 16.61 3.30
N GLN A 127 8.77 17.41 2.35
CA GLN A 127 7.36 17.46 1.96
C GLN A 127 7.20 17.21 0.46
N ILE A 128 6.48 16.13 0.12
CA ILE A 128 6.16 15.77 -1.28
C ILE A 128 4.67 15.94 -1.50
N GLY A 129 4.30 17.03 -2.17
CA GLY A 129 2.91 17.42 -2.34
C GLY A 129 2.25 17.70 -0.99
N THR A 130 1.21 16.95 -0.65
CA THR A 130 0.49 17.09 0.62
C THR A 130 1.02 16.20 1.74
N HIS A 131 2.05 15.40 1.49
CA HIS A 131 2.55 14.40 2.45
C HIS A 131 3.91 14.81 3.01
N TRP A 132 4.03 14.74 4.33
CA TRP A 132 5.33 14.79 4.99
C TRP A 132 5.99 13.42 4.90
N VAL A 133 7.29 13.40 4.65
CA VAL A 133 8.11 12.19 4.56
C VAL A 133 9.38 12.35 5.37
N ILE A 134 9.92 11.24 5.85
CA ILE A 134 11.32 11.16 6.26
C ILE A 134 12.10 10.52 5.12
N GLU A 135 13.10 11.22 4.64
CA GLU A 135 14.11 10.69 3.74
C GLU A 135 15.30 10.17 4.54
N CYS A 136 15.88 9.05 4.11
CA CYS A 136 17.15 8.54 4.59
C CYS A 136 18.13 8.43 3.42
N VAL A 137 19.36 8.92 3.63
CA VAL A 137 20.49 8.77 2.72
C VAL A 137 21.56 7.98 3.46
N PHE A 138 21.99 6.87 2.85
CA PHE A 138 23.10 6.06 3.34
C PHE A 138 24.24 6.10 2.33
N ASP A 139 25.45 6.37 2.81
CA ASP A 139 26.69 6.38 2.04
C ASP A 139 27.72 5.53 2.78
N GLY A 140 28.15 4.42 2.16
CA GLY A 140 29.00 3.43 2.83
C GLY A 140 29.21 2.21 1.96
N LEU A 141 29.37 1.05 2.60
CA LEU A 141 29.47 -0.25 1.96
C LEU A 141 28.11 -0.95 1.92
N ASN A 142 27.91 -1.82 0.93
CA ASN A 142 26.81 -2.77 0.89
C ASN A 142 27.18 -4.04 1.69
N LYS A 143 26.25 -5.00 1.81
CA LYS A 143 26.51 -6.28 2.51
C LYS A 143 27.69 -7.12 2.00
N LYS A 144 28.23 -6.78 0.82
CA LYS A 144 29.38 -7.44 0.18
C LYS A 144 30.67 -6.62 0.28
N GLY A 145 30.68 -5.55 1.06
CA GLY A 145 31.84 -4.67 1.22
C GLY A 145 32.10 -3.74 0.03
N GLN A 146 31.10 -3.50 -0.82
CA GLN A 146 31.26 -2.64 -2.01
C GLN A 146 30.67 -1.24 -1.74
N PRO A 147 31.32 -0.14 -2.14
CA PRO A 147 30.77 1.19 -1.99
C PRO A 147 29.39 1.33 -2.64
N VAL A 148 28.44 1.90 -1.90
CA VAL A 148 27.07 2.12 -2.33
C VAL A 148 26.55 3.41 -1.71
N LYS A 149 25.67 4.08 -2.45
CA LYS A 149 24.84 5.15 -1.93
C LYS A 149 23.39 4.79 -2.14
N THR A 150 22.61 4.75 -1.08
CA THR A 150 21.17 4.46 -1.13
C THR A 150 20.38 5.64 -0.62
N ARG A 151 19.13 5.75 -1.10
CA ARG A 151 18.23 6.84 -0.77
C ARG A 151 16.81 6.30 -0.79
N ASP A 152 16.13 6.36 0.35
CA ASP A 152 14.75 5.91 0.47
C ASP A 152 13.93 6.85 1.37
N ARG A 153 12.61 6.72 1.32
CA ARG A 153 11.66 7.59 2.01
C ARG A 153 10.55 6.79 2.66
N ALA A 154 10.06 7.30 3.78
CA ALA A 154 8.86 6.81 4.44
C ALA A 154 7.91 7.97 4.74
N VAL A 155 6.61 7.75 4.51
CA VAL A 155 5.58 8.76 4.80
C VAL A 155 5.37 8.88 6.30
N ILE A 156 5.22 10.11 6.79
CA ILE A 156 4.83 10.38 8.18
C ILE A 156 3.31 10.25 8.29
N GLY A 157 2.86 9.22 9.02
CA GLY A 157 1.45 8.87 9.17
C GLY A 157 0.69 9.74 10.18
N PHE A 158 0.66 11.06 10.02
CA PHE A 158 -0.08 11.93 10.95
C PHE A 158 -1.56 11.56 11.04
N GLY A 159 -2.04 11.30 12.27
CA GLY A 159 -3.42 10.88 12.52
C GLY A 159 -3.71 9.41 12.15
N GLY A 160 -2.68 8.61 11.89
CA GLY A 160 -2.79 7.19 11.58
C GLY A 160 -3.22 6.32 12.77
N THR A 161 -3.23 5.00 12.54
CA THR A 161 -3.56 4.00 13.57
C THR A 161 -2.32 3.21 13.99
N GLY A 162 -2.34 2.61 15.17
CA GLY A 162 -1.22 1.78 15.64
C GLY A 162 -0.02 2.63 16.06
N VAL A 163 1.17 2.34 15.54
CA VAL A 163 2.41 3.08 15.88
C VAL A 163 2.33 4.53 15.40
N ASP A 164 1.69 4.76 14.24
CA ASP A 164 1.50 6.10 13.69
C ASP A 164 0.58 7.00 14.55
N ALA A 165 -0.23 6.41 15.43
CA ALA A 165 -1.10 7.19 16.33
C ALA A 165 -0.31 7.84 17.47
N THR A 166 0.83 7.26 17.86
CA THR A 166 1.60 7.69 19.04
C THR A 166 2.95 8.28 18.68
N ASN A 167 3.63 7.74 17.66
CA ASN A 167 5.01 8.11 17.29
C ASN A 167 5.21 8.09 15.76
N PRO A 168 4.47 8.91 14.98
CA PRO A 168 4.50 8.84 13.52
C PRO A 168 5.84 9.26 12.91
N ILE A 169 6.58 10.16 13.56
CA ILE A 169 7.89 10.62 13.07
C ILE A 169 8.93 9.53 13.28
N GLU A 170 8.98 8.94 14.46
CA GLU A 170 9.90 7.84 14.80
C GLU A 170 9.63 6.61 13.94
N ASN A 171 8.35 6.30 13.68
CA ASN A 171 7.98 5.21 12.78
C ASN A 171 8.44 5.46 11.34
N ALA A 172 8.26 6.69 10.84
CA ALA A 172 8.75 7.06 9.50
C ALA A 172 10.28 7.03 9.43
N THR A 173 10.98 7.55 10.45
CA THR A 173 12.44 7.54 10.51
C THR A 173 12.99 6.12 10.51
N THR A 174 12.47 5.24 11.38
CA THR A 174 12.89 3.83 11.43
C THR A 174 12.58 3.10 10.12
N SER A 175 11.44 3.39 9.50
CA SER A 175 11.08 2.84 8.18
C SER A 175 12.02 3.31 7.07
N ALA A 176 12.36 4.60 7.03
CA ALA A 176 13.26 5.16 6.01
C ALA A 176 14.68 4.58 6.15
N VAL A 177 15.19 4.50 7.38
CA VAL A 177 16.48 3.85 7.68
C VAL A 177 16.45 2.38 7.28
N GLY A 178 15.42 1.64 7.69
CA GLY A 178 15.25 0.23 7.35
C GLY A 178 15.34 0.02 5.84
N ARG A 179 14.56 0.78 5.06
CA ARG A 179 14.54 0.70 3.60
C ARG A 179 15.88 1.04 2.96
N SER A 180 16.52 2.13 3.38
CA SER A 180 17.81 2.55 2.83
C SER A 180 18.88 1.47 3.05
N LEU A 181 18.90 0.84 4.23
CA LEU A 181 19.82 -0.26 4.54
C LEU A 181 19.47 -1.56 3.79
N ALA A 182 18.18 -1.86 3.60
CA ALA A 182 17.77 -3.00 2.77
C ALA A 182 18.17 -2.82 1.30
N GLN A 183 18.11 -1.61 0.74
CA GLN A 183 18.67 -1.33 -0.58
C GLN A 183 20.17 -1.63 -0.67
N ALA A 184 20.91 -1.43 0.44
CA ALA A 184 22.32 -1.81 0.56
C ALA A 184 22.54 -3.31 0.86
N GLY A 185 21.46 -4.09 0.94
CA GLY A 185 21.46 -5.55 1.13
C GLY A 185 21.35 -6.01 2.58
N TYR A 186 21.41 -5.12 3.56
CA TYR A 186 21.40 -5.49 4.98
C TYR A 186 20.03 -6.02 5.41
N GLY A 187 20.03 -7.12 6.17
CA GLY A 187 18.85 -7.84 6.65
C GLY A 187 17.95 -8.40 5.54
N CYS A 188 18.46 -8.52 4.32
CA CYS A 188 17.70 -9.11 3.21
C CYS A 188 17.56 -10.63 3.39
N ILE A 189 16.32 -11.08 3.49
CA ILE A 189 15.95 -12.49 3.54
C ILE A 189 15.69 -13.00 2.11
N GLY A 190 16.41 -14.04 1.69
CA GLY A 190 16.21 -14.65 0.37
C GLY A 190 16.79 -13.84 -0.80
N SER A 191 16.14 -13.91 -1.98
CA SER A 191 16.66 -13.42 -3.27
C SER A 191 16.23 -12.02 -3.68
N GLY A 192 15.40 -11.31 -2.88
CA GLY A 192 14.73 -10.09 -3.33
C GLY A 192 14.64 -8.96 -2.31
N LEU A 193 14.72 -7.73 -2.83
CA LEU A 193 14.57 -6.45 -2.13
C LEU A 193 13.13 -6.13 -1.69
N THR A 194 12.13 -6.94 -2.06
CA THR A 194 10.74 -6.77 -1.61
C THR A 194 10.62 -7.18 -0.16
N SER A 195 10.91 -6.25 0.73
CA SER A 195 10.83 -6.45 2.17
C SER A 195 9.37 -6.45 2.63
N PHE A 196 9.13 -6.98 3.83
CA PHE A 196 7.86 -6.82 4.54
C PHE A 196 7.38 -5.37 4.62
N GLU A 197 8.30 -4.40 4.58
CA GLU A 197 7.95 -2.98 4.64
C GLU A 197 7.19 -2.54 3.38
N ASP A 198 7.47 -3.10 2.21
CA ASP A 198 6.69 -2.83 0.98
C ASP A 198 5.26 -3.35 1.11
N MET A 199 5.08 -4.53 1.69
CA MET A 199 3.74 -5.06 2.01
C MET A 199 3.04 -4.25 3.10
N PHE A 200 3.75 -3.79 4.13
CA PHE A 200 3.18 -2.94 5.17
C PHE A 200 2.78 -1.57 4.61
N ILE A 201 3.54 -1.01 3.68
CA ILE A 201 3.13 0.17 2.92
C ILE A 201 1.89 -0.15 2.10
N ASP A 202 1.84 -1.25 1.37
CA ASP A 202 0.66 -1.59 0.57
C ASP A 202 -0.58 -1.78 1.45
N ILE A 203 -0.44 -2.41 2.61
CA ILE A 203 -1.52 -2.58 3.59
C ILE A 203 -1.93 -1.23 4.21
N SER A 204 -0.97 -0.40 4.62
CA SER A 204 -1.25 0.91 5.22
C SER A 204 -1.84 1.87 4.20
N ARG A 205 -1.38 1.80 2.95
CA ARG A 205 -1.90 2.56 1.80
C ARG A 205 -3.30 2.09 1.43
N GLN A 206 -3.54 0.78 1.40
CA GLN A 206 -4.89 0.23 1.20
C GLN A 206 -5.83 0.68 2.31
N LYS A 207 -5.39 0.62 3.57
CA LYS A 207 -6.19 1.07 4.71
C LYS A 207 -6.49 2.57 4.65
N ALA A 208 -5.50 3.40 4.36
CA ALA A 208 -5.70 4.83 4.15
C ALA A 208 -6.66 5.12 2.97
N LEU A 209 -6.58 4.35 1.88
CA LEU A 209 -7.51 4.46 0.75
C LEU A 209 -8.93 3.98 1.12
N GLU A 210 -9.05 2.94 1.94
CA GLU A 210 -10.34 2.46 2.46
C GLU A 210 -10.98 3.47 3.42
N ASP A 211 -10.18 4.09 4.30
CA ASP A 211 -10.63 5.13 5.22
C ASP A 211 -11.12 6.38 4.45
N LEU A 212 -10.39 6.81 3.42
CA LEU A 212 -10.82 7.88 2.51
C LEU A 212 -12.13 7.54 1.78
N ASN A 213 -12.29 6.28 1.34
CA ASN A 213 -13.53 5.83 0.71
C ASN A 213 -14.71 5.76 1.71
N ASN A 214 -14.45 5.40 2.97
CA ASN A 214 -15.47 5.32 4.01
C ASN A 214 -15.92 6.70 4.49
N GLU A 215 -14.99 7.65 4.65
CA GLU A 215 -15.31 9.07 4.92
C GLU A 215 -16.13 9.69 3.78
N ARG A 216 -15.82 9.29 2.55
CA ARG A 216 -16.56 9.74 1.37
C ARG A 216 -17.98 9.19 1.33
N LYS A 217 -18.18 7.90 1.68
CA LYS A 217 -19.50 7.28 1.78
C LYS A 217 -20.35 7.87 2.90
N SER A 218 -19.77 8.14 4.07
CA SER A 218 -20.49 8.73 5.21
C SER A 218 -20.96 10.17 4.91
N ARG A 219 -20.20 10.94 4.13
CA ARG A 219 -20.63 12.27 3.65
C ARG A 219 -21.78 12.21 2.64
N VAL A 220 -21.80 11.21 1.76
CA VAL A 220 -22.88 11.04 0.75
C VAL A 220 -24.18 10.59 1.41
N MET A 221 -24.11 9.71 2.42
CA MET A 221 -25.32 9.29 3.16
C MET A 221 -25.96 10.43 3.97
N ASN A 222 -25.16 11.35 4.54
CA ASN A 222 -25.69 12.50 5.28
C ASN A 222 -26.31 13.61 4.40
N GLN A 223 -26.07 13.60 3.08
CA GLN A 223 -26.65 14.60 2.16
C GLN A 223 -27.99 14.18 1.56
N ASN A 224 -28.33 12.89 1.60
CA ASN A 224 -29.60 12.38 1.06
C ASN A 224 -30.76 12.39 2.07
N ASP A 225 -30.52 12.78 3.33
CA ASP A 225 -31.55 12.81 4.40
C ASP A 225 -32.09 14.23 4.67
N ARG A 226 -31.90 15.15 3.72
CA ARG A 226 -32.50 16.50 3.75
C ARG A 226 -33.16 16.84 2.42
N GLY A 227 -34.33 16.25 2.20
CA GLY A 227 -35.21 16.66 1.12
C GLY A 227 -36.65 16.25 1.40
N ASP A 228 -37.40 17.10 2.11
CA ASP A 228 -38.71 17.61 1.65
C ASP A 228 -39.30 18.61 2.65
N VAL A 229 -39.29 19.92 2.36
CA VAL A 229 -40.41 20.86 2.61
C VAL A 229 -40.31 22.03 1.62
N GLN A 230 -41.46 22.33 1.02
CA GLN A 230 -41.82 23.16 -0.14
C GLN A 230 -41.53 24.68 -0.10
N ASP A 231 -41.37 25.19 -1.34
CA ASP A 231 -41.86 26.44 -1.96
C ASP A 231 -41.85 27.79 -1.21
N LEU A 232 -41.18 28.79 -1.80
CA LEU A 232 -41.81 29.93 -2.51
C LEU A 232 -40.78 31.01 -2.92
N ASP A 233 -40.90 31.47 -4.17
CA ASP A 233 -40.60 32.81 -4.72
C ASP A 233 -39.40 33.63 -4.20
N ARG A 234 -38.41 33.87 -5.08
CA ARG A 234 -38.15 35.19 -5.69
C ARG A 234 -36.85 35.24 -6.50
N ASP A 235 -36.98 35.83 -7.69
CA ASP A 235 -35.93 36.49 -8.45
C ASP A 235 -34.98 37.31 -7.57
N PHE A 236 -33.67 37.12 -7.71
CA PHE A 236 -32.66 38.18 -7.85
C PHE A 236 -31.23 37.60 -8.01
N SER A 237 -30.62 37.91 -9.16
CA SER A 237 -29.19 38.22 -9.34
C SER A 237 -28.06 37.21 -8.99
N ARG A 238 -27.31 36.91 -10.07
CA ARG A 238 -25.84 36.94 -10.21
C ARG A 238 -24.96 35.83 -9.61
N MET A 239 -24.03 35.43 -10.50
CA MET A 239 -22.70 34.86 -10.29
C MET A 239 -22.62 33.36 -9.97
N THR A 240 -22.38 32.59 -11.04
CA THR A 240 -21.42 31.47 -11.12
C THR A 240 -21.02 30.85 -9.79
N LYS A 241 -21.88 29.97 -9.27
CA LYS A 241 -21.53 29.00 -8.25
C LYS A 241 -21.10 27.74 -8.97
N GLN A 242 -19.81 27.66 -9.31
CA GLN A 242 -19.17 26.42 -9.73
C GLN A 242 -19.14 25.53 -8.49
N THR A 243 -20.21 24.76 -8.29
CA THR A 243 -20.30 23.76 -7.23
C THR A 243 -19.29 22.67 -7.56
N CYS A 244 -18.22 22.61 -6.77
CA CYS A 244 -17.29 21.49 -6.77
C CYS A 244 -18.06 20.24 -6.29
N GLU A 245 -18.66 19.52 -7.24
CA GLU A 245 -19.11 18.16 -6.99
C GLU A 245 -17.93 17.31 -6.51
N PRO A 246 -18.11 16.43 -5.51
CA PRO A 246 -17.06 15.53 -5.07
C PRO A 246 -16.67 14.57 -6.21
N ASP A 247 -15.47 14.75 -6.77
CA ASP A 247 -14.88 14.08 -7.94
C ASP A 247 -15.08 12.56 -7.95
N ASP A 248 -16.17 12.07 -8.54
CA ASP A 248 -16.42 10.64 -8.77
C ASP A 248 -15.16 10.02 -9.40
N PRO A 249 -14.53 9.02 -8.76
CA PRO A 249 -13.28 8.45 -9.24
C PRO A 249 -13.42 7.85 -10.64
N VAL A 250 -14.64 7.42 -11.00
CA VAL A 250 -14.96 6.95 -12.35
C VAL A 250 -14.99 8.11 -13.34
N LYS A 251 -15.64 9.24 -13.00
CA LYS A 251 -15.59 10.46 -13.82
C LYS A 251 -14.16 10.96 -14.00
N MET A 252 -13.35 10.95 -12.94
CA MET A 252 -11.95 11.37 -13.00
C MET A 252 -11.12 10.46 -13.91
N LYS A 253 -11.24 9.13 -13.75
CA LYS A 253 -10.56 8.17 -14.62
C LYS A 253 -10.94 8.38 -16.08
N ASN A 254 -12.24 8.54 -16.37
CA ASN A 254 -12.73 8.77 -17.72
C ASN A 254 -12.22 10.11 -18.30
N SER A 255 -12.15 11.16 -17.48
CA SER A 255 -11.59 12.46 -17.89
C SER A 255 -10.12 12.32 -18.28
N LEU A 256 -9.29 11.67 -17.45
CA LEU A 256 -7.87 11.45 -17.73
C LEU A 256 -7.65 10.62 -18.99
N ILE A 257 -8.48 9.59 -19.20
CA ILE A 257 -8.42 8.76 -20.42
C ILE A 257 -8.71 9.62 -21.66
N ASN A 258 -9.75 10.45 -21.62
CA ASN A 258 -10.08 11.33 -22.73
C ASN A 258 -8.97 12.36 -23.02
N GLN A 259 -8.38 12.94 -21.97
CA GLN A 259 -7.23 13.84 -22.10
C GLN A 259 -6.03 13.14 -22.73
N LEU A 260 -5.71 11.93 -22.31
CA LEU A 260 -4.60 11.14 -22.87
C LEU A 260 -4.84 10.72 -24.32
N ILE A 261 -6.07 10.35 -24.67
CA ILE A 261 -6.45 10.07 -26.07
C ILE A 261 -6.24 11.33 -26.93
N HIS A 262 -6.59 12.51 -26.41
CA HIS A 262 -6.39 13.76 -27.12
C HIS A 262 -4.90 14.15 -27.22
N LEU A 263 -4.14 14.05 -26.13
CA LEU A 263 -2.71 14.37 -26.08
C LEU A 263 -1.89 13.47 -27.02
N THR A 264 -2.22 12.19 -27.11
CA THR A 264 -1.52 11.23 -27.95
C THR A 264 -2.10 11.14 -29.38
N LYS A 265 -3.02 12.04 -29.74
CA LYS A 265 -3.61 12.08 -31.08
C LYS A 265 -2.52 12.42 -32.11
N GLY A 266 -2.26 11.50 -33.03
CA GLY A 266 -1.23 11.64 -34.07
C GLY A 266 0.10 10.97 -33.75
N PHE A 267 0.27 10.47 -32.53
CA PHE A 267 1.42 9.64 -32.18
C PHE A 267 1.23 8.24 -32.76
N ASP A 268 2.33 7.60 -33.16
CA ASP A 268 2.30 6.19 -33.53
C ASP A 268 1.88 5.32 -32.33
N GLN A 269 0.98 4.36 -32.53
CA GLN A 269 0.45 3.54 -31.43
C GLN A 269 1.54 2.66 -30.79
N THR A 270 2.51 2.20 -31.58
CA THR A 270 3.65 1.41 -31.09
C THR A 270 4.55 2.27 -30.22
N TYR A 271 4.79 3.52 -30.63
CA TYR A 271 5.51 4.51 -29.84
C TYR A 271 4.84 4.74 -28.47
N VAL A 272 3.55 5.08 -28.45
CA VAL A 272 2.80 5.32 -27.21
C VAL A 272 2.85 4.09 -26.30
N LYS A 273 2.67 2.89 -26.86
CA LYS A 273 2.71 1.65 -26.10
C LYS A 273 4.07 1.41 -25.44
N ASN A 274 5.14 1.55 -26.21
CA ASN A 274 6.50 1.36 -25.72
C ASN A 274 6.87 2.39 -24.66
N ARG A 275 6.49 3.65 -24.87
CA ARG A 275 6.81 4.74 -23.94
C ARG A 275 6.12 4.57 -22.60
N ILE A 276 4.83 4.22 -22.60
CA ILE A 276 4.09 3.93 -21.37
C ILE A 276 4.65 2.69 -20.66
N SER A 277 4.97 1.63 -21.41
CA SER A 277 5.54 0.40 -20.84
C SER A 277 6.89 0.69 -20.16
N GLN A 278 7.73 1.51 -20.78
CA GLN A 278 9.01 1.93 -20.24
C GLN A 278 8.85 2.83 -19.00
N LEU A 279 7.98 3.84 -19.08
CA LEU A 279 7.74 4.81 -18.01
C LEU A 279 7.24 4.13 -16.72
N LEU A 280 6.26 3.24 -16.87
CA LEU A 280 5.59 2.59 -15.73
C LEU A 280 6.25 1.26 -15.32
N LYS A 281 7.20 0.74 -16.12
CA LYS A 281 7.78 -0.61 -15.96
C LYS A 281 6.72 -1.72 -15.90
N VAL A 282 5.69 -1.61 -16.76
CA VAL A 282 4.59 -2.60 -16.88
C VAL A 282 4.40 -3.03 -18.32
N THR A 283 3.74 -4.17 -18.52
CA THR A 283 3.28 -4.58 -19.87
C THR A 283 1.98 -3.84 -20.20
N PHE A 284 2.06 -2.76 -20.98
CA PHE A 284 0.87 -2.01 -21.39
C PHE A 284 0.25 -2.58 -22.68
N ASN A 285 -1.06 -2.81 -22.67
CA ASN A 285 -1.78 -3.44 -23.78
C ASN A 285 -2.27 -2.45 -24.85
N GLY A 286 -1.94 -1.16 -24.72
CA GLY A 286 -2.39 -0.10 -25.64
C GLY A 286 -3.73 0.55 -25.27
N ARG A 287 -4.39 0.14 -24.17
CA ARG A 287 -5.68 0.71 -23.73
C ARG A 287 -5.52 1.44 -22.40
N PHE A 288 -5.64 2.77 -22.39
CA PHE A 288 -5.55 3.58 -21.16
C PHE A 288 -6.49 3.11 -20.04
N ASN A 289 -7.63 2.50 -20.39
CA ASN A 289 -8.57 1.96 -19.41
C ASN A 289 -7.99 0.85 -18.51
N SER A 290 -6.90 0.18 -18.92
CA SER A 290 -6.22 -0.83 -18.12
C SER A 290 -5.34 -0.24 -17.01
N LEU A 291 -5.14 1.08 -16.99
CA LEU A 291 -4.30 1.76 -16.02
C LEU A 291 -5.14 2.27 -14.84
N GLU A 292 -4.49 2.38 -13.68
CA GLU A 292 -5.04 3.03 -12.50
C GLU A 292 -4.94 4.57 -12.60
N VAL A 293 -5.74 5.30 -11.82
CA VAL A 293 -5.78 6.78 -11.86
C VAL A 293 -4.41 7.41 -11.62
N GLY A 294 -3.62 6.87 -10.69
CA GLY A 294 -2.25 7.35 -10.42
C GLY A 294 -1.31 7.15 -11.61
N GLN A 295 -1.42 6.02 -12.30
CA GLN A 295 -0.63 5.73 -13.51
C GLN A 295 -1.02 6.65 -14.66
N LEU A 296 -2.33 6.90 -14.84
CA LEU A 296 -2.84 7.82 -15.86
C LEU A 296 -2.30 9.25 -15.69
N ARG A 297 -2.27 9.77 -14.45
CA ARG A 297 -1.70 11.10 -14.17
C ARG A 297 -0.21 11.19 -14.47
N LEU A 298 0.57 10.16 -14.13
CA LEU A 298 2.01 10.10 -14.45
C LEU A 298 2.23 10.11 -15.96
N VAL A 299 1.45 9.33 -16.71
CA VAL A 299 1.51 9.28 -18.18
C VAL A 299 1.11 10.62 -18.79
N GLU A 300 0.08 11.28 -18.26
CA GLU A 300 -0.39 12.59 -18.75
C GLU A 300 0.69 13.67 -18.55
N MET A 301 1.25 13.75 -17.35
CA MET A 301 2.32 14.71 -17.02
C MET A 301 3.54 14.50 -17.93
N TYR A 302 3.90 13.25 -18.17
CA TYR A 302 5.02 12.88 -19.03
C TYR A 302 4.82 13.34 -20.49
N PHE A 303 3.67 13.02 -21.10
CA PHE A 303 3.41 13.43 -22.48
C PHE A 303 3.23 14.95 -22.65
N LYS A 304 2.71 15.65 -21.64
CA LYS A 304 2.67 17.13 -21.67
C LYS A 304 4.07 17.72 -21.75
N GLN A 305 4.98 17.26 -20.88
CA GLN A 305 6.39 17.70 -20.90
C GLN A 305 7.04 17.41 -22.25
N GLU A 306 6.83 16.21 -22.80
CA GLU A 306 7.43 15.82 -24.09
C GLU A 306 6.94 16.69 -25.26
N ILE A 307 5.66 17.08 -25.26
CA ILE A 307 5.10 17.99 -26.27
C ILE A 307 5.67 19.41 -26.11
N GLU A 308 5.82 19.87 -24.87
CA GLU A 308 6.44 21.18 -24.58
C GLU A 308 7.90 21.21 -25.07
N ASP A 309 8.68 20.16 -24.80
CA ASP A 309 10.08 20.05 -25.24
C ASP A 309 10.21 20.06 -26.78
N GLN A 310 9.25 19.47 -27.49
CA GLN A 310 9.20 19.48 -28.96
C GLN A 310 8.81 20.84 -29.56
N GLN A 311 8.10 21.70 -28.83
CA GLN A 311 7.74 23.04 -29.31
C GLN A 311 8.85 24.07 -29.13
N VAL A 312 9.80 23.79 -28.23
CA VAL A 312 10.95 24.66 -27.95
C VAL A 312 12.14 24.35 -28.89
N SER A 313 12.12 23.21 -29.57
CA SER A 313 13.18 22.74 -30.48
C SER A 313 12.88 23.09 -31.94
#